data_AF-A0A2G6JHC8-F1
#
_entry.id   AF-A0A2G6JHC8-F1
#
_cell.length_a   1.000
_cell.length_b   1.000
_cell.length_c   1.000
_cell.angle_alpha   90.00
_cell.angle_beta   90.00
_cell.angle_gamma   90.00
#
_symmetry.space_group_name_H-M   'P 1'
#
loop_
_entity.id
_entity.type
_entity.pdbx_description
1 polymer ?
#
loop_
_entity_poly.entity_id
_entity_poly.type
_entity_poly.pdbx_seq_one_letter_code
_entity_poly.pdbx_strand_id
1 'polypeptide(L)'
;MDLNDLWQEHKTWILGIVAGLILFLACNSVIGGSFGTEKLKRAMAGHQRSVASSKMYGQEEERQARKLSKELEQRLLSLQQRSYFDPQDRYLLEGKGDYSTHYLTVTSEDEIEMRRAMNTANVDFLAARLGLPASSPTERDEVQRMLLGLDLVTDALTRLLAASDEVLTQLPGQHGLRAVDKIQIEAAPRKRNRSSRGSKAPVQLGEEVTVRLVFRSDSVTVERWLERLLGERALPSSGDEDEVSEAEGGEAEAEHQGPRPILLKSLQVEDVGRESGEPLKVSVTLLALIAKES
;
A
#
# COMPACT_ATOMS: atom_id res chain seq x y z
N MET A 1 24.25 42.09 12.97
CA MET A 1 23.13 41.95 13.91
C MET A 1 23.70 41.27 15.14
N ASP A 2 23.79 42.02 16.23
CA ASP A 2 24.38 41.52 17.46
C ASP A 2 23.42 40.58 18.18
N LEU A 3 23.95 39.48 18.74
CA LEU A 3 23.16 38.53 19.54
C LEU A 3 22.42 39.21 20.70
N ASN A 4 22.91 40.37 21.13
CA ASN A 4 22.31 41.13 22.22
C ASN A 4 20.96 41.75 21.83
N ASP A 5 20.77 42.13 20.56
CA ASP A 5 19.49 42.67 20.07
C ASP A 5 18.45 41.55 19.95
N LEU A 6 18.82 40.40 19.39
CA LEU A 6 17.96 39.21 19.33
C LEU A 6 17.56 38.72 20.73
N TRP A 7 18.46 38.85 21.72
CA TRP A 7 18.16 38.49 23.11
C TRP A 7 17.18 39.46 23.77
N GLN A 8 17.29 40.77 23.49
CA GLN A 8 16.36 41.75 24.05
C GLN A 8 14.97 41.65 23.41
N GLU A 9 14.91 41.47 22.09
CA GLU A 9 13.64 41.40 21.36
C GLU A 9 12.80 40.16 21.75
N HIS A 10 13.46 39.05 22.09
CA HIS A 10 12.77 37.79 22.42
C HIS A 10 12.81 37.41 23.90
N LYS A 11 13.23 38.30 24.81
CA LYS A 11 13.39 38.00 26.24
C LYS A 11 12.12 37.42 26.88
N THR A 12 10.95 37.97 26.55
CA THR A 12 9.65 37.50 27.08
C THR A 12 9.28 36.12 26.57
N TRP A 13 9.57 35.81 25.30
CA TRP A 13 9.32 34.50 24.70
C TRP A 13 10.23 33.42 25.31
N ILE A 14 11.53 33.71 25.45
CA ILE A 14 12.50 32.80 26.08
C ILE A 14 12.12 32.54 27.54
N LEU A 15 11.71 33.58 28.29
CA LEU A 15 11.26 33.42 29.67
C LEU A 15 10.03 32.51 29.76
N GLY A 16 9.09 32.65 28.82
CA GLY A 16 7.91 31.79 28.72
C GLY A 16 8.25 30.32 28.48
N ILE A 17 9.22 30.03 27.60
CA ILE A 17 9.71 28.66 27.35
C ILE A 17 10.36 28.07 28.59
N VAL A 18 11.22 28.83 29.27
CA VAL A 18 11.91 28.36 30.48
C VAL A 18 10.91 28.08 31.60
N ALA A 19 9.94 28.97 31.82
CA ALA A 19 8.87 28.77 32.81
C ALA A 19 8.01 27.54 32.49
N GLY A 20 7.65 27.36 31.21
CA GLY A 20 6.90 26.18 30.74
C GLY A 20 7.69 24.88 30.92
N LEU A 21 9.00 24.88 30.65
CA LEU A 21 9.87 23.73 30.83
C LEU A 21 9.95 23.32 32.31
N ILE A 22 10.11 24.29 33.21
CA ILE A 22 10.16 24.04 34.65
C ILE A 22 8.83 23.46 35.14
N LEU A 23 7.69 24.03 34.72
CA LEU A 23 6.36 23.51 35.07
C LEU A 23 6.14 22.09 34.53
N PHE A 24 6.55 21.83 33.29
CA PHE A 24 6.48 20.51 32.68
C PHE A 24 7.31 19.48 33.44
N LEU A 25 8.53 19.82 33.84
CA LEU A 25 9.39 18.94 34.64
C LEU A 25 8.80 18.65 36.02
N ALA A 26 8.21 19.65 36.68
CA ALA A 26 7.53 19.47 37.96
C ALA A 26 6.31 18.54 37.83
N CYS A 27 5.45 18.76 36.83
CA CYS A 27 4.31 17.88 36.55
C CYS A 27 4.76 16.45 36.22
N ASN A 28 5.78 16.29 35.37
CA ASN A 28 6.30 14.97 35.01
C ASN A 28 6.92 14.24 36.21
N SER A 29 7.56 14.95 37.13
CA SER A 29 8.09 14.39 38.37
C SER A 29 6.98 13.89 39.30
N VAL A 30 5.90 14.66 39.47
CA VAL A 30 4.74 14.28 40.31
C VAL A 30 3.99 13.08 39.70
N ILE A 31 3.80 13.06 38.38
CA ILE A 31 3.16 11.95 37.67
C ILE A 31 4.05 10.70 37.72
N GLY A 32 5.37 10.85 37.50
CA GLY A 32 6.32 9.74 37.56
C GLY A 32 6.46 9.13 38.96
N GLY A 33 6.35 9.94 40.01
CA GLY A 33 6.39 9.50 41.41
C GLY A 33 5.10 8.82 41.89
N SER A 34 3.93 9.25 41.39
CA SER A 34 2.63 8.69 41.79
C SER A 34 2.27 7.41 41.03
N PHE A 35 2.60 7.34 39.73
CA PHE A 35 2.41 6.15 38.91
C PHE A 35 3.68 5.31 38.87
N GLY A 36 4.08 4.77 40.03
CA GLY A 36 5.20 3.85 40.14
C GLY A 36 4.99 2.61 39.27
N THR A 37 5.51 2.65 38.05
CA THR A 37 5.49 1.52 37.08
C THR A 37 6.17 0.27 37.66
N GLU A 38 6.93 0.39 38.74
CA GLU A 38 7.47 -0.75 39.49
C GLU A 38 6.39 -1.64 40.12
N LYS A 39 5.30 -1.07 40.65
CA LYS A 39 4.20 -1.88 41.19
C LYS A 39 3.47 -2.62 40.08
N LEU A 40 3.31 -1.98 38.92
CA LEU A 40 2.72 -2.60 37.74
C LEU A 40 3.64 -3.71 37.17
N LYS A 41 4.95 -3.48 37.12
CA LYS A 41 5.95 -4.49 36.70
C LYS A 41 6.01 -5.67 37.66
N ARG A 42 5.95 -5.45 38.97
CA ARG A 42 5.89 -6.54 39.97
C ARG A 42 4.57 -7.30 39.90
N ALA A 43 3.44 -6.62 39.71
CA ALA A 43 2.14 -7.26 39.52
C ALA A 43 2.09 -8.09 38.22
N MET A 44 2.62 -7.56 37.11
CA MET A 44 2.76 -8.30 35.86
C MET A 44 3.69 -9.50 35.98
N ALA A 45 4.84 -9.37 36.64
CA ALA A 45 5.76 -10.49 36.88
C ALA A 45 5.11 -11.57 37.78
N GLY A 46 4.29 -11.16 38.74
CA GLY A 46 3.49 -12.07 39.58
C GLY A 46 2.43 -12.83 38.78
N HIS A 47 1.68 -12.15 37.91
CA HIS A 47 0.71 -12.79 37.02
C HIS A 47 1.36 -13.66 35.95
N GLN A 48 2.49 -13.26 35.39
CA GLN A 48 3.21 -14.08 34.41
C GLN A 48 3.75 -15.37 35.06
N ARG A 49 4.23 -15.30 36.31
CA ARG A 49 4.58 -16.49 37.10
C ARG A 49 3.37 -17.32 37.50
N SER A 50 2.25 -16.71 37.88
CA SER A 50 1.05 -17.46 38.27
C SER A 50 0.43 -18.18 37.06
N VAL A 51 0.44 -17.57 35.88
CA VAL A 51 0.02 -18.17 34.61
C VAL A 51 0.98 -19.28 34.18
N ALA A 52 2.29 -19.09 34.37
CA ALA A 52 3.29 -20.14 34.10
C ALA A 52 3.21 -21.32 35.11
N SER A 53 2.83 -21.05 36.36
CA SER A 53 2.71 -22.08 37.40
C SER A 53 1.33 -22.75 37.44
N SER A 54 0.29 -22.06 36.97
CA SER A 54 -1.02 -22.67 36.80
C SER A 54 -0.92 -23.58 35.59
N LYS A 55 -0.72 -24.88 35.82
CA LYS A 55 -0.89 -25.98 34.86
C LYS A 55 -2.35 -26.06 34.34
N MET A 56 -2.96 -24.94 33.99
CA MET A 56 -4.27 -24.91 33.36
C MET A 56 -4.17 -25.36 31.91
N TYR A 57 -3.00 -25.25 31.28
CA TYR A 57 -2.76 -25.79 29.95
C TYR A 57 -1.99 -27.10 29.99
N GLY A 58 -2.58 -28.17 29.49
CA GLY A 58 -1.94 -29.48 29.36
C GLY A 58 -0.82 -29.47 28.30
N GLN A 59 0.12 -30.41 28.39
CA GLN A 59 1.17 -30.57 27.36
C GLN A 59 0.58 -30.78 25.94
N GLU A 60 -0.61 -31.37 25.86
CA GLU A 60 -1.35 -31.56 24.61
C GLU A 60 -1.88 -30.23 24.05
N GLU A 61 -2.43 -29.36 24.89
CA GLU A 61 -2.93 -28.04 24.48
C GLU A 61 -1.77 -27.14 24.02
N GLU A 62 -0.60 -27.22 24.68
CA GLU A 62 0.60 -26.52 24.22
C GLU A 62 1.05 -27.02 22.83
N ARG A 63 1.01 -28.34 22.59
CA ARG A 63 1.33 -28.91 21.27
C ARG A 63 0.32 -28.48 20.22
N GLN A 64 -0.98 -28.45 20.54
CA GLN A 64 -2.02 -27.96 19.63
C GLN A 64 -1.85 -26.48 19.32
N ALA A 65 -1.60 -25.63 20.33
CA ALA A 65 -1.35 -24.21 20.14
C ALA A 65 -0.12 -23.94 19.26
N ARG A 66 0.97 -24.71 19.43
CA ARG A 66 2.16 -24.61 18.57
C ARG A 66 1.88 -25.06 17.13
N LYS A 67 1.08 -26.11 16.93
CA LYS A 67 0.66 -26.54 15.59
C LYS A 67 -0.17 -25.46 14.90
N LEU A 68 -1.19 -24.92 15.58
CA LEU A 68 -2.03 -23.83 15.07
C LEU A 68 -1.23 -22.56 14.81
N SER A 69 -0.28 -22.20 15.67
CA SER A 69 0.61 -21.05 15.43
C SER A 69 1.41 -21.21 14.13
N LYS A 70 2.01 -22.39 13.92
CA LYS A 70 2.78 -22.68 12.70
C LYS A 70 1.90 -22.69 11.46
N GLU A 71 0.70 -23.26 11.55
CA GLU A 71 -0.26 -23.26 10.44
C GLU A 71 -0.71 -21.84 10.09
N LEU A 72 -1.03 -21.02 11.09
CA LEU A 72 -1.37 -19.61 10.91
C LEU A 72 -0.19 -18.82 10.32
N GLU A 73 1.05 -19.07 10.76
CA GLU A 73 2.25 -18.46 10.17
C GLU A 73 2.42 -18.84 8.70
N GLN A 74 2.24 -20.12 8.34
CA GLN A 74 2.31 -20.57 6.96
C GLN A 74 1.20 -19.97 6.09
N ARG A 75 -0.04 -19.94 6.58
CA ARG A 75 -1.17 -19.29 5.90
C ARG A 75 -0.93 -17.78 5.76
N LEU A 76 -0.35 -17.14 6.77
CA LEU A 76 -0.02 -15.71 6.73
C LEU A 76 1.06 -15.46 5.68
N LEU A 77 2.13 -16.27 5.64
CA LEU A 77 3.19 -16.18 4.62
C LEU A 77 2.67 -16.40 3.21
N SER A 78 1.79 -17.37 2.99
CA SER A 78 1.20 -17.62 1.66
C SER A 78 0.23 -16.50 1.24
N LEU A 79 -0.56 -15.97 2.18
CA LEU A 79 -1.38 -14.78 1.95
C LEU A 79 -0.53 -13.56 1.66
N GLN A 80 0.59 -13.40 2.38
CA GLN A 80 1.56 -12.33 2.18
C GLN A 80 2.16 -12.40 0.79
N GLN A 81 2.72 -13.54 0.39
CA GLN A 81 3.28 -13.76 -0.94
C GLN A 81 2.25 -13.48 -2.04
N ARG A 82 1.00 -13.89 -1.86
CA ARG A 82 -0.09 -13.59 -2.80
C ARG A 82 -0.56 -12.13 -2.75
N SER A 83 -0.19 -11.35 -1.72
CA SER A 83 -0.65 -9.97 -1.52
C SER A 83 0.38 -8.92 -1.92
N TYR A 84 1.66 -9.31 -1.98
CA TYR A 84 2.72 -8.40 -2.37
C TYR A 84 2.67 -8.15 -3.88
N PHE A 85 2.77 -6.88 -4.23
CA PHE A 85 2.95 -6.49 -5.61
C PHE A 85 4.37 -6.83 -6.02
N ASP A 86 4.52 -7.60 -7.10
CA ASP A 86 5.80 -7.96 -7.68
C ASP A 86 6.14 -6.98 -8.83
N PRO A 87 7.04 -6.02 -8.61
CA PRO A 87 7.33 -4.99 -9.61
C PRO A 87 8.11 -5.55 -10.79
N GLN A 88 7.92 -4.99 -11.98
CA GLN A 88 8.73 -5.39 -13.14
C GLN A 88 10.19 -4.94 -12.96
N ASP A 89 11.14 -5.73 -13.46
CA ASP A 89 12.58 -5.46 -13.40
C ASP A 89 13.01 -4.08 -13.92
N ARG A 90 12.20 -3.48 -14.81
CA ARG A 90 12.46 -2.12 -15.32
C ARG A 90 12.23 -1.03 -14.27
N TYR A 91 11.38 -1.27 -13.28
CA TYR A 91 11.07 -0.34 -12.19
C TYR A 91 11.92 -0.56 -10.94
N LEU A 92 12.72 -1.62 -10.90
CA LEU A 92 13.69 -1.87 -9.84
C LEU A 92 14.97 -1.07 -10.08
N LEU A 93 15.47 -0.38 -9.04
CA LEU A 93 16.75 0.34 -9.10
C LEU A 93 17.97 -0.57 -8.90
N GLU A 94 17.78 -1.81 -8.46
CA GLU A 94 18.90 -2.71 -8.16
C GLU A 94 19.69 -3.06 -9.42
N GLY A 95 21.01 -2.90 -9.34
CA GLY A 95 21.91 -3.13 -10.48
C GLY A 95 21.76 -2.12 -11.62
N LYS A 96 20.88 -1.11 -11.51
CA LYS A 96 20.78 0.00 -12.47
C LYS A 96 21.81 1.08 -12.11
N GLY A 97 22.22 1.87 -13.11
CA GLY A 97 23.25 2.91 -12.97
C GLY A 97 22.80 4.12 -12.13
N ASP A 98 23.02 5.33 -12.64
CA ASP A 98 22.48 6.53 -11.99
C ASP A 98 20.95 6.46 -11.90
N TYR A 99 20.42 6.49 -10.68
CA TYR A 99 18.99 6.32 -10.42
C TYR A 99 18.16 7.47 -11.00
N SER A 100 18.72 8.68 -11.07
CA SER A 100 18.04 9.85 -11.64
C SER A 100 17.87 9.69 -13.15
N THR A 101 18.94 9.26 -13.83
CA THR A 101 18.90 8.95 -15.26
C THR A 101 17.93 7.80 -15.55
N HIS A 102 18.00 6.70 -14.79
CA HIS A 102 17.09 5.55 -14.94
C HIS A 102 15.62 5.95 -14.79
N TYR A 103 15.31 6.75 -13.76
CA TYR A 103 13.97 7.28 -13.54
C TYR A 103 13.44 8.09 -14.72
N LEU A 104 14.26 9.03 -15.24
CA LEU A 104 13.86 9.86 -16.37
C LEU A 104 13.63 9.03 -17.64
N THR A 105 14.46 8.03 -17.88
CA THR A 105 14.30 7.11 -19.02
C THR A 105 12.99 6.36 -18.91
N VAL A 106 12.76 5.62 -17.81
CA VAL A 106 11.56 4.78 -17.63
C VAL A 106 10.29 5.62 -17.66
N THR A 107 10.28 6.76 -16.98
CA THR A 107 9.09 7.66 -16.96
C THR A 107 8.77 8.22 -18.35
N SER A 108 9.78 8.59 -19.13
CA SER A 108 9.57 9.11 -20.49
C SER A 108 9.06 8.04 -21.47
N GLU A 109 9.58 6.82 -21.35
CA GLU A 109 9.17 5.68 -22.17
C GLU A 109 7.71 5.31 -21.88
N ASP A 110 7.36 5.18 -20.61
CA ASP A 110 5.98 4.88 -20.18
C ASP A 110 4.99 5.98 -20.57
N GLU A 111 5.38 7.25 -20.48
CA GLU A 111 4.50 8.36 -20.92
C GLU A 111 4.18 8.26 -22.41
N ILE A 112 5.19 8.00 -23.23
CA ILE A 112 5.02 7.84 -24.68
C ILE A 112 4.17 6.61 -25.00
N GLU A 113 4.47 5.48 -24.35
CA GLU A 113 3.77 4.21 -24.55
C GLU A 113 2.29 4.32 -24.17
N MET A 114 2.00 4.82 -22.96
CA MET A 114 0.63 4.96 -22.47
C MET A 114 -0.17 5.97 -23.28
N ARG A 115 0.44 7.10 -23.66
CA ARG A 115 -0.21 8.09 -24.53
C ARG A 115 -0.54 7.48 -25.89
N ARG A 116 0.36 6.67 -26.45
CA ARG A 116 0.13 5.97 -27.71
C ARG A 116 -1.01 4.96 -27.57
N ALA A 117 -1.00 4.13 -26.53
CA ALA A 117 -2.03 3.14 -26.27
C ALA A 117 -3.42 3.78 -26.11
N MET A 118 -3.51 4.86 -25.31
CA MET A 118 -4.76 5.60 -25.10
C MET A 118 -5.27 6.25 -26.40
N ASN A 119 -4.37 6.86 -27.19
CA ASN A 119 -4.73 7.42 -28.49
C ASN A 119 -5.23 6.35 -29.47
N THR A 120 -4.60 5.17 -29.49
CA THR A 120 -5.05 4.04 -30.32
C THR A 120 -6.44 3.56 -29.91
N ALA A 121 -6.74 3.57 -28.60
CA ALA A 121 -8.06 3.23 -28.07
C ALA A 121 -9.09 4.38 -28.16
N ASN A 122 -8.73 5.54 -28.74
CA ASN A 122 -9.56 6.76 -28.77
C ASN A 122 -10.05 7.22 -27.37
N VAL A 123 -9.20 7.07 -26.35
CA VAL A 123 -9.48 7.50 -24.97
C VAL A 123 -8.89 8.88 -24.73
N ASP A 124 -9.69 9.80 -24.18
CA ASP A 124 -9.22 11.14 -23.83
C ASP A 124 -8.27 11.08 -22.61
N PHE A 125 -6.97 11.22 -22.87
CA PHE A 125 -5.94 11.14 -21.84
C PHE A 125 -5.56 12.54 -21.31
N LEU A 126 -6.30 13.04 -20.32
CA LEU A 126 -6.07 14.36 -19.70
C LEU A 126 -4.97 14.32 -18.62
N ALA A 127 -4.65 13.14 -18.10
CA ALA A 127 -3.62 12.93 -17.08
C ALA A 127 -2.19 12.99 -17.65
N ALA A 128 -1.79 14.16 -18.17
CA ALA A 128 -0.62 14.34 -19.02
C ALA A 128 0.74 13.86 -18.47
N ARG A 129 0.89 13.66 -17.16
CA ARG A 129 2.16 13.26 -16.51
C ARG A 129 2.08 11.94 -15.74
N LEU A 130 1.07 11.09 -15.96
CA LEU A 130 0.91 9.82 -15.23
C LEU A 130 0.93 9.94 -13.69
N GLY A 131 0.60 11.13 -13.16
CA GLY A 131 0.66 11.42 -11.73
C GLY A 131 2.04 11.66 -11.15
N LEU A 132 3.06 11.85 -11.99
CA LEU A 132 4.42 12.19 -11.58
C LEU A 132 4.49 13.61 -10.98
N PRO A 133 5.36 13.83 -9.97
CA PRO A 133 5.53 15.14 -9.34
C PRO A 133 6.09 16.18 -10.32
N ALA A 134 5.88 17.46 -10.01
CA ALA A 134 6.39 18.55 -10.85
C ALA A 134 7.93 18.64 -10.85
N SER A 135 8.55 18.28 -9.73
CA SER A 135 9.99 18.18 -9.53
C SER A 135 10.42 16.72 -9.46
N SER A 136 11.51 16.37 -10.15
CA SER A 136 12.08 15.02 -10.07
C SER A 136 12.55 14.72 -8.65
N PRO A 137 12.23 13.52 -8.10
CA PRO A 137 12.72 13.10 -6.80
C PRO A 137 14.24 12.95 -6.84
N THR A 138 14.92 13.34 -5.75
CA THR A 138 16.39 13.31 -5.66
C THR A 138 16.90 12.22 -4.73
N GLU A 139 16.07 11.75 -3.80
CA GLU A 139 16.39 10.67 -2.88
C GLU A 139 16.13 9.30 -3.55
N ARG A 140 17.09 8.36 -3.44
CA ARG A 140 16.97 7.00 -4.01
C ARG A 140 15.68 6.30 -3.59
N ASP A 141 15.33 6.37 -2.30
CA ASP A 141 14.12 5.72 -1.75
C ASP A 141 12.83 6.37 -2.26
N GLU A 142 12.86 7.67 -2.56
CA GLU A 142 11.73 8.38 -3.19
C GLU A 142 11.60 7.99 -4.65
N VAL A 143 12.72 7.92 -5.38
CA VAL A 143 12.77 7.46 -6.77
C VAL A 143 12.22 6.04 -6.89
N GLN A 144 12.65 5.11 -6.02
CA GLN A 144 12.14 3.73 -6.02
C GLN A 144 10.62 3.71 -5.81
N ARG A 145 10.10 4.44 -4.82
CA ARG A 145 8.66 4.50 -4.56
C ARG A 145 7.86 5.09 -5.72
N MET A 146 8.41 6.09 -6.41
CA MET A 146 7.77 6.66 -7.61
C MET A 146 7.78 5.69 -8.79
N LEU A 147 8.86 4.94 -9.00
CA LEU A 147 8.91 3.90 -10.03
C LEU A 147 7.92 2.77 -9.76
N LEU A 148 7.79 2.35 -8.50
CA LEU A 148 6.80 1.35 -8.09
C LEU A 148 5.36 1.88 -8.24
N GLY A 149 5.14 3.15 -7.91
CA GLY A 149 3.86 3.82 -8.17
C GLY A 149 3.52 3.88 -9.65
N LEU A 150 4.53 4.12 -10.50
CA LEU A 150 4.38 4.15 -11.94
C LEU A 150 4.05 2.77 -12.51
N ASP A 151 4.72 1.71 -12.04
CA ASP A 151 4.41 0.32 -12.43
C ASP A 151 2.93 -0.02 -12.16
N LEU A 152 2.45 0.32 -10.97
CA LEU A 152 1.04 0.13 -10.60
C LEU A 152 0.08 0.91 -11.50
N VAL A 153 0.42 2.15 -11.84
CA VAL A 153 -0.37 2.96 -12.77
C VAL A 153 -0.41 2.27 -14.13
N THR A 154 0.74 1.87 -14.66
CA THR A 154 0.87 1.26 -15.99
C THR A 154 0.11 -0.07 -16.06
N ASP A 155 0.26 -0.96 -15.08
CA ASP A 155 -0.48 -2.22 -15.01
C ASP A 155 -2.00 -1.98 -14.88
N ALA A 156 -2.42 -1.07 -13.99
CA ALA A 156 -3.83 -0.75 -13.81
C ALA A 156 -4.47 -0.17 -15.08
N LEU A 157 -3.79 0.74 -15.78
CA LEU A 157 -4.27 1.34 -17.03
C LEU A 157 -4.28 0.32 -18.17
N THR A 158 -3.28 -0.54 -18.26
CA THR A 158 -3.21 -1.60 -19.28
C THR A 158 -4.37 -2.58 -19.11
N ARG A 159 -4.65 -3.00 -17.88
CA ARG A 159 -5.82 -3.85 -17.57
C ARG A 159 -7.14 -3.15 -17.85
N LEU A 160 -7.22 -1.84 -17.57
CA LEU A 160 -8.41 -1.03 -17.82
C LEU A 160 -8.71 -0.92 -19.32
N LEU A 161 -7.68 -0.65 -20.13
CA LEU A 161 -7.79 -0.64 -21.60
C LEU A 161 -8.23 -2.00 -22.12
N ALA A 162 -7.57 -3.07 -21.68
CA ALA A 162 -7.92 -4.41 -22.12
C ALA A 162 -9.34 -4.83 -21.68
N ALA A 163 -9.85 -4.33 -20.54
CA ALA A 163 -11.23 -4.55 -20.11
C ALA A 163 -12.22 -3.78 -20.99
N SER A 164 -11.88 -2.53 -21.34
CA SER A 164 -12.66 -1.71 -22.27
C SER A 164 -12.77 -2.37 -23.64
N ASP A 165 -11.66 -2.86 -24.19
CA ASP A 165 -11.65 -3.53 -25.50
C ASP A 165 -12.51 -4.80 -25.51
N GLU A 166 -12.50 -5.56 -24.41
CA GLU A 166 -13.35 -6.73 -24.25
C GLU A 166 -14.84 -6.35 -24.25
N VAL A 167 -15.22 -5.32 -23.48
CA VAL A 167 -16.60 -4.85 -23.40
C VAL A 167 -17.09 -4.32 -24.75
N LEU A 168 -16.26 -3.56 -25.48
CA LEU A 168 -16.60 -3.07 -26.81
C LEU A 168 -16.81 -4.21 -27.81
N THR A 169 -16.08 -5.32 -27.66
CA THR A 169 -16.20 -6.51 -28.51
C THR A 169 -17.45 -7.32 -28.18
N GLN A 170 -17.77 -7.49 -26.89
CA GLN A 170 -18.91 -8.31 -26.44
C GLN A 170 -20.26 -7.58 -26.51
N LEU A 171 -20.27 -6.26 -26.29
CA LEU A 171 -21.48 -5.46 -26.16
C LEU A 171 -21.42 -4.24 -27.11
N PRO A 172 -21.71 -4.43 -28.41
CA PRO A 172 -21.73 -3.34 -29.38
C PRO A 172 -22.83 -2.33 -29.01
N GLY A 173 -22.41 -1.14 -28.59
CA GLY A 173 -23.29 -0.10 -28.06
C GLY A 173 -22.86 0.42 -26.69
N GLN A 174 -21.98 -0.30 -25.99
CA GLN A 174 -21.32 0.22 -24.80
C GLN A 174 -20.25 1.24 -25.17
N HIS A 175 -19.99 2.14 -24.23
CA HIS A 175 -19.08 3.24 -24.43
C HIS A 175 -17.61 2.89 -24.15
N GLY A 176 -17.35 1.89 -23.31
CA GLY A 176 -16.01 1.56 -22.84
C GLY A 176 -15.39 2.64 -21.95
N LEU A 177 -14.08 2.59 -21.81
CA LEU A 177 -13.28 3.67 -21.23
C LEU A 177 -13.36 4.91 -22.13
N ARG A 178 -13.70 6.07 -21.55
CA ARG A 178 -13.85 7.34 -22.29
C ARG A 178 -12.72 8.31 -22.04
N ALA A 179 -12.36 8.50 -20.79
CA ALA A 179 -11.33 9.46 -20.42
C ALA A 179 -10.60 9.05 -19.15
N VAL A 180 -9.33 9.42 -19.06
CA VAL A 180 -8.56 9.36 -17.82
C VAL A 180 -8.27 10.80 -17.39
N ASP A 181 -9.00 11.26 -16.39
CA ASP A 181 -9.03 12.67 -15.99
C ASP A 181 -7.84 13.03 -15.09
N LYS A 182 -7.52 12.18 -14.11
CA LYS A 182 -6.45 12.46 -13.14
C LYS A 182 -5.78 11.18 -12.65
N ILE A 183 -4.45 11.23 -12.53
CA ILE A 183 -3.64 10.21 -11.87
C ILE A 183 -2.82 10.93 -10.80
N GLN A 184 -2.68 10.33 -9.61
CA GLN A 184 -1.88 10.86 -8.52
C GLN A 184 -1.18 9.72 -7.78
N ILE A 185 0.14 9.77 -7.73
CA ILE A 185 0.97 8.84 -6.97
C ILE A 185 1.29 9.50 -5.62
N GLU A 186 0.83 8.90 -4.54
CA GLU A 186 1.14 9.31 -3.17
C GLU A 186 2.14 8.34 -2.56
N ALA A 187 3.42 8.67 -2.68
CA ALA A 187 4.46 8.03 -1.88
C ALA A 187 4.39 8.62 -0.47
N ALA A 188 3.77 7.90 0.47
CA ALA A 188 3.64 8.38 1.84
C ALA A 188 5.04 8.78 2.37
N PRO A 189 5.25 10.02 2.83
CA PRO A 189 6.54 10.40 3.39
C PRO A 189 6.83 9.49 4.56
N ARG A 190 8.08 9.02 4.70
CA ARG A 190 8.50 8.17 5.82
C ARG A 190 8.04 8.86 7.11
N LYS A 191 6.98 8.33 7.73
CA LYS A 191 6.61 8.74 9.08
C LYS A 191 7.81 8.36 9.92
N ARG A 192 8.64 9.34 10.30
CA ARG A 192 9.69 9.14 11.30
C ARG A 192 8.97 8.52 12.48
N ASN A 193 9.19 7.22 12.68
CA ASN A 193 8.62 6.49 13.80
C ASN A 193 9.13 7.17 15.06
N ARG A 194 8.33 8.13 15.58
CA ARG A 194 8.51 8.65 16.92
C ARG A 194 8.33 7.44 17.80
N SER A 195 9.45 6.92 18.28
CA SER A 195 9.58 5.72 19.10
C SER A 195 8.42 5.64 20.09
N SER A 196 7.35 4.91 19.73
CA SER A 196 6.27 4.62 20.63
C SER A 196 6.80 3.58 21.61
N ARG A 197 7.41 4.08 22.68
CA ARG A 197 7.87 3.28 23.81
C ARG A 197 6.66 2.53 24.37
N GLY A 198 6.49 1.25 24.00
CA GLY A 198 5.66 0.31 24.74
C GLY A 198 4.53 -0.41 23.99
N SER A 199 4.28 -0.14 22.72
CA SER A 199 3.35 -0.98 21.94
C SER A 199 4.09 -2.14 21.30
N LYS A 200 3.53 -3.36 21.38
CA LYS A 200 4.00 -4.51 20.60
C LYS A 200 4.19 -4.06 19.15
N ALA A 201 5.36 -4.31 18.58
CA ALA A 201 5.73 -3.81 17.26
C ALA A 201 4.64 -4.24 16.26
N PRO A 202 3.94 -3.31 15.59
CA PRO A 202 3.04 -3.69 14.53
C PRO A 202 3.84 -4.46 13.47
N VAL A 203 3.23 -5.50 12.90
CA VAL A 203 3.80 -6.22 11.76
C VAL A 203 4.15 -5.17 10.70
N GLN A 204 5.44 -5.05 10.37
CA GLN A 204 5.90 -4.07 9.38
C GLN A 204 5.50 -4.57 8.00
N LEU A 205 4.29 -4.19 7.56
CA LEU A 205 3.78 -4.47 6.23
C LEU A 205 4.45 -3.54 5.23
N GLY A 206 5.69 -3.86 4.83
CA GLY A 206 6.34 -3.29 3.64
C GLY A 206 6.46 -1.76 3.58
N GLU A 207 6.86 -1.25 2.41
CA GLU A 207 6.61 0.14 2.04
C GLU A 207 5.24 0.23 1.34
N GLU A 208 4.45 1.25 1.68
CA GLU A 208 3.11 1.48 1.13
C GLU A 208 3.19 2.54 0.03
N VAL A 209 2.74 2.19 -1.17
CA VAL A 209 2.54 3.14 -2.27
C VAL A 209 1.06 3.22 -2.59
N THR A 210 0.51 4.43 -2.55
CA THR A 210 -0.90 4.68 -2.86
C THR A 210 -1.01 5.35 -4.22
N VAL A 211 -1.84 4.82 -5.10
CA VAL A 211 -2.12 5.38 -6.43
C VAL A 211 -3.59 5.72 -6.51
N ARG A 212 -3.91 6.96 -6.85
CA ARG A 212 -5.28 7.42 -7.10
C ARG A 212 -5.50 7.63 -8.59
N LEU A 213 -6.50 6.95 -9.13
CA LEU A 213 -6.94 7.02 -10.52
C LEU A 213 -8.34 7.61 -10.58
N VAL A 214 -8.54 8.61 -11.44
CA VAL A 214 -9.85 9.19 -11.74
C VAL A 214 -10.09 9.10 -13.23
N PHE A 215 -11.14 8.38 -13.63
CA PHE A 215 -11.46 8.11 -15.02
C PHE A 215 -12.97 8.08 -15.25
N ARG A 216 -13.38 8.16 -16.52
CA ARG A 216 -14.77 8.09 -16.97
C ARG A 216 -14.98 6.83 -17.81
N SER A 217 -15.91 5.99 -17.40
CA SER A 217 -16.20 4.69 -18.05
C SER A 217 -17.65 4.29 -17.81
N ASP A 218 -18.16 3.35 -18.62
CA ASP A 218 -19.40 2.63 -18.32
C ASP A 218 -19.23 1.65 -17.15
N SER A 219 -20.34 1.30 -16.49
CA SER A 219 -20.33 0.40 -15.31
C SER A 219 -19.76 -0.98 -15.64
N VAL A 220 -20.09 -1.52 -16.82
CA VAL A 220 -19.68 -2.88 -17.22
C VAL A 220 -18.16 -2.97 -17.36
N THR A 221 -17.53 -1.98 -17.99
CA THR A 221 -16.05 -1.92 -18.06
C THR A 221 -15.40 -1.81 -16.68
N VAL A 222 -15.99 -1.04 -15.75
CA VAL A 222 -15.47 -0.91 -14.38
C VAL A 222 -15.54 -2.25 -13.65
N GLU A 223 -16.66 -2.96 -13.76
CA GLU A 223 -16.83 -4.29 -13.17
C GLU A 223 -15.78 -5.28 -13.71
N ARG A 224 -15.64 -5.36 -15.04
CA ARG A 224 -14.63 -6.22 -15.70
C ARG A 224 -13.20 -5.87 -15.31
N TRP A 225 -12.90 -4.58 -15.20
CA TRP A 225 -11.59 -4.12 -14.78
C TRP A 225 -11.31 -4.51 -13.32
N LEU A 226 -12.29 -4.37 -12.42
CA LEU A 226 -12.15 -4.79 -11.02
C LEU A 226 -11.97 -6.31 -10.89
N GLU A 227 -12.72 -7.10 -11.66
CA GLU A 227 -12.52 -8.56 -11.75
C GLU A 227 -11.07 -8.90 -12.14
N ARG A 228 -10.53 -8.23 -13.16
CA ARG A 228 -9.14 -8.42 -13.60
C ARG A 228 -8.10 -7.90 -12.63
N LEU A 229 -8.41 -6.85 -11.88
CA LEU A 229 -7.49 -6.23 -10.92
C LEU A 229 -7.40 -7.06 -9.64
N LEU A 230 -8.52 -7.60 -9.18
CA LEU A 230 -8.58 -8.48 -8.01
C LEU A 230 -8.18 -9.93 -8.34
N GLY A 231 -8.24 -10.31 -9.63
CA GLY A 231 -8.06 -11.69 -10.09
C GLY A 231 -9.22 -12.59 -9.64
N GLU A 232 -9.11 -13.90 -9.84
CA GLU A 232 -10.01 -14.93 -9.28
C GLU A 232 -10.01 -14.98 -7.73
N ARG A 233 -9.71 -13.89 -7.03
CA ARG A 233 -10.04 -13.68 -5.62
C ARG A 233 -11.52 -13.34 -5.43
N ALA A 234 -12.40 -13.99 -6.20
CA ALA A 234 -13.60 -14.47 -5.53
C ALA A 234 -13.06 -15.24 -4.33
N LEU A 235 -13.26 -14.70 -3.13
CA LEU A 235 -12.98 -15.36 -1.86
C LEU A 235 -13.25 -16.85 -2.07
N PRO A 236 -12.35 -17.78 -1.71
CA PRO A 236 -12.68 -19.19 -1.81
C PRO A 236 -14.05 -19.32 -1.17
N SER A 237 -15.04 -19.64 -2.01
CA SER A 237 -16.38 -19.95 -1.56
C SER A 237 -16.15 -20.92 -0.42
N SER A 238 -16.63 -20.58 0.77
CA SER A 238 -16.35 -21.30 2.01
C SER A 238 -17.05 -22.67 2.03
N GLY A 239 -17.04 -23.41 0.93
CA GLY A 239 -17.85 -24.58 0.66
C GLY A 239 -17.16 -25.73 -0.06
N ASP A 240 -15.97 -25.55 -0.63
CA ASP A 240 -15.28 -26.65 -1.32
C ASP A 240 -14.21 -27.25 -0.40
N GLU A 241 -14.68 -28.06 0.56
CA GLU A 241 -13.87 -29.05 1.27
C GLU A 241 -13.63 -30.26 0.35
N ASP A 242 -12.93 -30.10 -0.77
CA ASP A 242 -12.62 -31.25 -1.64
C ASP A 242 -11.16 -31.69 -1.53
N GLU A 243 -11.05 -32.89 -0.94
CA GLU A 243 -10.10 -33.98 -1.18
C GLU A 243 -8.72 -33.62 -1.79
N VAL A 244 -7.71 -33.74 -0.93
CA VAL A 244 -6.31 -33.88 -1.33
C VAL A 244 -6.15 -35.19 -2.10
N SER A 245 -6.17 -35.12 -3.43
CA SER A 245 -5.70 -36.19 -4.30
C SER A 245 -4.19 -36.06 -4.52
N GLU A 246 -3.48 -37.14 -4.21
CA GLU A 246 -2.06 -37.32 -4.53
C GLU A 246 -1.89 -37.42 -6.05
N ALA A 247 -1.23 -36.43 -6.66
CA ALA A 247 -0.81 -36.51 -8.06
C ALA A 247 0.73 -36.44 -8.13
N GLU A 248 1.31 -37.59 -8.52
CA GLU A 248 2.71 -37.74 -8.90
C GLU A 248 3.03 -37.01 -10.22
N GLY A 249 4.16 -36.30 -10.22
CA GLY A 249 5.17 -36.24 -11.29
C GLY A 249 4.75 -35.94 -12.74
N GLY A 250 5.12 -34.77 -13.24
CA GLY A 250 5.20 -34.52 -14.68
C GLY A 250 5.54 -33.09 -15.10
N GLU A 251 6.82 -32.87 -15.41
CA GLU A 251 7.37 -31.96 -16.43
C GLU A 251 6.93 -30.48 -16.52
N ALA A 252 7.87 -29.60 -16.16
CA ALA A 252 8.14 -28.27 -16.73
C ALA A 252 6.91 -27.43 -17.14
N GLU A 253 6.15 -27.01 -16.13
CA GLU A 253 5.21 -25.90 -16.29
C GLU A 253 5.99 -24.64 -16.69
N ALA A 254 5.73 -24.15 -17.90
CA ALA A 254 6.03 -22.78 -18.27
C ALA A 254 5.36 -21.90 -17.20
N GLU A 255 6.19 -21.23 -16.40
CA GLU A 255 5.79 -20.37 -15.29
C GLU A 255 4.86 -19.27 -15.84
N HIS A 256 3.56 -19.59 -15.91
CA HIS A 256 2.53 -18.67 -16.32
C HIS A 256 2.40 -17.71 -15.14
N GLN A 257 3.18 -16.64 -15.16
CA GLN A 257 3.04 -15.53 -14.23
C GLN A 257 1.62 -15.00 -14.41
N GLY A 258 0.72 -15.51 -13.56
CA GLY A 258 -0.66 -15.05 -13.50
C GLY A 258 -0.70 -13.54 -13.22
N PRO A 259 -1.87 -12.91 -13.43
CA PRO A 259 -2.03 -11.48 -13.23
C PRO A 259 -1.52 -11.07 -11.83
N ARG A 260 -0.58 -10.13 -11.81
CA ARG A 260 0.08 -9.65 -10.58
C ARG A 260 -0.96 -9.04 -9.64
N PRO A 261 -0.96 -9.36 -8.33
CA PRO A 261 -1.98 -8.88 -7.42
C PRO A 261 -1.78 -7.40 -7.10
N ILE A 262 -2.80 -6.58 -7.34
CA ILE A 262 -2.88 -5.20 -6.86
C ILE A 262 -3.95 -5.15 -5.76
N LEU A 263 -3.63 -4.59 -4.59
CA LEU A 263 -4.61 -4.47 -3.52
C LEU A 263 -5.46 -3.20 -3.71
N LEU A 264 -6.78 -3.37 -3.73
CA LEU A 264 -7.73 -2.27 -3.75
C LEU A 264 -7.89 -1.71 -2.33
N LYS A 265 -7.45 -0.48 -2.09
CA LYS A 265 -7.59 0.17 -0.77
C LYS A 265 -8.98 0.74 -0.57
N SER A 266 -9.47 1.46 -1.59
CA SER A 266 -10.81 2.02 -1.59
C SER A 266 -11.26 2.33 -3.01
N LEU A 267 -12.55 2.11 -3.25
CA LEU A 267 -13.24 2.44 -4.49
C LEU A 267 -14.32 3.47 -4.18
N GLN A 268 -14.27 4.63 -4.83
CA GLN A 268 -15.33 5.63 -4.79
C GLN A 268 -15.90 5.79 -6.19
N VAL A 269 -17.17 5.45 -6.37
CA VAL A 269 -17.90 5.64 -7.63
C VAL A 269 -18.79 6.87 -7.44
N GLU A 270 -18.54 7.91 -8.23
CA GLU A 270 -19.36 9.11 -8.24
C GLU A 270 -20.25 9.06 -9.48
N ASP A 271 -21.56 8.88 -9.26
CA ASP A 271 -22.56 8.85 -10.32
C ASP A 271 -22.78 10.29 -10.83
N VAL A 272 -21.98 10.69 -11.82
CA VAL A 272 -22.10 11.99 -12.47
C VAL A 272 -23.22 11.90 -13.50
N GLY A 273 -24.46 12.07 -13.05
CA GLY A 273 -25.60 12.31 -13.94
C GLY A 273 -26.29 11.05 -14.45
N ARG A 274 -27.01 10.35 -13.57
CA ARG A 274 -27.88 9.21 -13.91
C ARG A 274 -28.97 9.53 -14.95
N GLU A 275 -29.24 10.81 -15.24
CA GLU A 275 -30.33 11.25 -16.12
C GLU A 275 -29.90 11.57 -17.57
N SER A 276 -28.60 11.67 -17.90
CA SER A 276 -28.15 12.11 -19.24
C SER A 276 -27.48 11.04 -20.10
N GLY A 277 -27.33 9.80 -19.60
CA GLY A 277 -26.55 8.77 -20.30
C GLY A 277 -25.05 9.08 -20.34
N GLU A 278 -24.57 9.96 -19.44
CA GLU A 278 -23.17 10.28 -19.30
C GLU A 278 -22.38 9.13 -18.65
N PRO A 279 -21.09 8.97 -19.02
CA PRO A 279 -20.23 7.94 -18.44
C PRO A 279 -19.98 8.20 -16.94
N LEU A 280 -19.92 7.13 -16.15
CA LEU A 280 -19.66 7.20 -14.72
C LEU A 280 -18.27 7.75 -14.45
N LYS A 281 -18.15 8.66 -13.47
CA LYS A 281 -16.86 9.12 -12.99
C LYS A 281 -16.41 8.27 -11.81
N VAL A 282 -15.32 7.55 -12.01
CA VAL A 282 -14.81 6.59 -11.02
C VAL A 282 -13.51 7.11 -10.44
N SER A 283 -13.40 7.14 -9.11
CA SER A 283 -12.20 7.50 -8.36
C SER A 283 -11.74 6.27 -7.56
N VAL A 284 -10.67 5.63 -8.01
CA VAL A 284 -10.10 4.44 -7.38
C VAL A 284 -8.82 4.77 -6.66
N THR A 285 -8.64 4.20 -5.47
CA THR A 285 -7.37 4.25 -4.73
C THR A 285 -6.82 2.83 -4.61
N LEU A 286 -5.71 2.60 -5.30
CA LEU A 286 -4.95 1.36 -5.28
C LEU A 286 -3.84 1.49 -4.23
N LEU A 287 -3.52 0.37 -3.60
CA LEU A 287 -2.43 0.27 -2.64
C LEU A 287 -1.58 -0.93 -3.02
N ALA A 288 -0.27 -0.68 -3.12
CA ALA A 288 0.68 -1.76 -3.15
C ALA A 288 1.41 -1.82 -1.82
N LEU A 289 1.49 -3.03 -1.29
CA LEU A 289 2.47 -3.39 -0.30
C LEU A 289 3.67 -3.94 -1.07
N ILE A 290 4.83 -3.36 -0.83
CA ILE A 290 6.09 -3.84 -1.40
C ILE A 290 6.83 -4.61 -0.32
N ALA A 291 7.21 -5.85 -0.63
CA ALA A 291 8.04 -6.64 0.28
C ALA A 291 9.37 -5.91 0.47
N LYS A 292 9.76 -5.71 1.73
CA LYS A 292 11.09 -5.19 2.02
C LYS A 292 12.05 -6.37 1.95
N GLU A 293 12.94 -6.39 0.97
CA GLU A 293 14.05 -7.33 0.98
C GLU A 293 14.85 -7.13 2.27
N SER A 294 14.99 -8.21 3.04
CA SER A 294 15.59 -8.26 4.36
C SER A 294 17.08 -8.52 4.32
#